data_AF-A0A286A8B5-F1
#
_entry.id   AF-A0A286A8B5-F1
#
_cell.length_a   1.000
_cell.length_b   1.000
_cell.length_c   1.000
_cell.angle_alpha   90.00
_cell.angle_beta   90.00
_cell.angle_gamma   90.00
#
_symmetry.space_group_name_H-M   'P 1'
#
loop_
_entity.id
_entity.type
_entity.pdbx_description
1 polymer ?
#
loop_
_entity_poly.entity_id
_entity_poly.type
_entity_poly.pdbx_seq_one_letter_code
_entity_poly.pdbx_strand_id
1 'polypeptide(L)'
;MLDGDQMNKTGRHPEAYCQHCGKLLERQPYISVGATYCSEHCFLKTIDVCASQEDMFNLLAETLVNALDLREHETGLHSKRVACHTMVLARRFTFDPNVLQQIYWGTLLHDIGKIGISDAILLKAGSLTESEWIEMRTHPEKGYHLISQIPAMTDAANIILCHEERYDGSGYPKGLSGGRIPLGARLFMVIDALDSITSNRPYRKSHSFEFAKAEILRMKGSQFDPEAVDAFSAEEEVLQKMVIAKCHNHPSLVSSR
;
A
#
# COMPACT_ATOMS: atom_id res chain seq x y z
N MET A 1 34.14 14.51 25.39
CA MET A 1 34.76 15.71 24.77
C MET A 1 35.75 15.17 23.75
N LEU A 2 35.51 15.23 22.44
CA LEU A 2 35.09 16.38 21.66
C LEU A 2 34.10 15.99 20.55
N ASP A 3 33.32 17.01 20.19
CA ASP A 3 32.23 17.08 19.23
C ASP A 3 32.61 16.76 17.78
N GLY A 4 31.58 16.43 17.00
CA GLY A 4 31.64 16.40 15.53
C GLY A 4 30.28 16.45 14.85
N ASP A 5 29.25 17.00 15.50
CA ASP A 5 28.02 17.42 14.83
C ASP A 5 28.33 18.68 14.02
N GLN A 6 28.86 18.50 12.80
CA GLN A 6 29.02 19.61 11.87
C GLN A 6 27.68 19.92 11.22
N MET A 7 26.87 20.71 11.92
CA MET A 7 25.85 21.53 11.29
C MET A 7 26.50 22.44 10.25
N ASN A 8 26.17 22.24 8.98
CA ASN A 8 26.45 23.22 7.94
C ASN A 8 25.60 24.48 8.20
N LYS A 9 26.22 25.66 8.12
CA LYS A 9 25.66 27.00 8.45
C LYS A 9 24.49 27.46 7.55
N THR A 10 23.85 26.54 6.83
CA THR A 10 22.75 26.78 5.89
C THR A 10 21.44 26.07 6.29
N GLY A 11 21.42 25.33 7.40
CA GLY A 11 20.24 24.56 7.81
C GLY A 11 19.92 23.36 6.90
N ARG A 12 20.85 22.95 6.02
CA ARG A 12 20.70 21.73 5.21
C ARG A 12 21.33 20.54 5.95
N HIS A 13 20.50 19.52 6.19
CA HIS A 13 20.95 18.21 6.65
C HIS A 13 21.87 17.54 5.62
N PRO A 14 22.88 16.76 6.05
CA PRO A 14 23.76 16.05 5.13
C PRO A 14 22.98 15.11 4.21
N GLU A 15 23.35 15.08 2.93
CA GLU A 15 22.77 14.18 1.93
C GLU A 15 22.96 12.72 2.38
N ALA A 16 21.85 12.02 2.64
CA ALA A 16 21.88 10.61 3.00
C ALA A 16 21.61 9.76 1.75
N TYR A 17 22.37 8.69 1.59
CA TYR A 17 22.25 7.77 0.46
C TYR A 17 21.79 6.40 0.95
N CYS A 18 20.86 5.77 0.22
CA CYS A 18 20.46 4.41 0.51
C CYS A 18 21.64 3.46 0.26
N GLN A 19 22.03 2.69 1.28
CA GLN A 19 23.16 1.75 1.19
C GLN A 19 22.89 0.54 0.27
N HIS A 20 21.63 0.28 -0.10
CA HIS A 20 21.25 -0.82 -0.98
C HIS A 20 21.21 -0.45 -2.47
N CYS A 21 20.72 0.75 -2.81
CA CYS A 21 20.54 1.16 -4.21
C CYS A 21 21.32 2.42 -4.61
N GLY A 22 22.02 3.05 -3.67
CA GLY A 22 22.81 4.27 -3.90
C GLY A 22 21.97 5.52 -4.20
N LYS A 23 20.64 5.47 -4.17
CA LYS A 23 19.79 6.64 -4.41
C LYS A 23 19.86 7.63 -3.26
N LEU A 24 19.86 8.93 -3.62
CA LEU A 24 19.74 10.04 -2.69
C LEU A 24 18.40 9.95 -1.94
N LEU A 25 18.44 10.06 -0.62
CA LEU A 25 17.28 10.12 0.25
C LEU A 25 16.89 11.60 0.39
N GLU A 26 16.20 12.12 -0.62
CA GLU A 26 15.89 13.54 -0.78
C GLU A 26 15.00 14.13 0.31
N ARG A 27 14.31 13.28 1.09
CA ARG A 27 13.37 13.69 2.13
C ARG A 27 13.59 12.86 3.38
N GLN A 28 13.73 13.55 4.50
CA GLN A 28 13.90 12.94 5.79
C GLN A 28 12.56 12.68 6.47
N PRO A 29 12.58 11.76 7.46
CA PRO A 29 13.63 10.74 7.71
C PRO A 29 13.55 9.38 6.94
N TYR A 30 14.69 8.70 6.88
CA TYR A 30 14.91 7.46 6.13
C TYR A 30 15.13 6.26 7.08
N ILE A 31 14.93 5.04 6.59
CA ILE A 31 14.93 3.81 7.40
C ILE A 31 16.33 3.52 7.93
N SER A 32 16.49 3.34 9.25
CA SER A 32 17.70 2.76 9.82
C SER A 32 17.57 1.24 9.95
N VAL A 33 18.44 0.49 9.26
CA VAL A 33 18.57 -0.96 9.47
C VAL A 33 19.91 -1.19 10.17
N GLY A 34 19.91 -1.18 11.50
CA GLY A 34 21.15 -1.16 12.28
C GLY A 34 21.86 0.20 12.16
N ALA A 35 23.08 0.23 11.59
CA ALA A 35 23.90 1.44 11.44
C ALA A 35 23.80 2.10 10.04
N THR A 36 22.88 1.65 9.18
CA THR A 36 22.79 2.07 7.77
C THR A 36 21.44 2.65 7.38
N TYR A 37 21.41 3.48 6.34
CA TYR A 37 20.19 4.08 5.78
C TYR A 37 19.65 3.29 4.59
N CYS A 38 18.36 3.04 4.57
CA CYS A 38 17.65 2.32 3.52
C CYS A 38 16.45 3.13 3.00
N SER A 39 16.22 3.11 1.69
CA SER A 39 15.01 3.67 1.10
C SER A 39 13.84 2.73 1.37
N GLU A 40 12.61 3.28 1.48
CA GLU A 40 11.39 2.49 1.63
C GLU A 40 11.27 1.39 0.57
N HIS A 41 11.59 1.69 -0.69
CA HIS A 41 11.62 0.70 -1.78
C HIS A 41 12.58 -0.46 -1.51
N CYS A 42 13.79 -0.18 -1.03
CA CYS A 42 14.79 -1.22 -0.77
C CYS A 42 14.43 -2.03 0.47
N PHE A 43 13.89 -1.39 1.51
CA PHE A 43 13.41 -2.08 2.70
C PHE A 43 12.25 -3.03 2.37
N LEU A 44 11.27 -2.54 1.59
CA LEU A 44 10.20 -3.38 1.10
C LEU A 44 10.75 -4.55 0.29
N LYS A 45 11.75 -4.37 -0.58
CA LYS A 45 12.42 -5.48 -1.28
C LYS A 45 13.13 -6.48 -0.35
N THR A 46 13.68 -6.03 0.77
CA THR A 46 14.32 -6.95 1.75
C THR A 46 13.29 -7.78 2.52
N ILE A 47 12.07 -7.26 2.65
CA ILE A 47 10.93 -7.93 3.28
C ILE A 47 10.03 -8.59 2.23
N ASP A 48 10.24 -8.31 0.94
CA ASP A 48 9.47 -8.87 -0.16
C ASP A 48 9.83 -10.34 -0.31
N VAL A 49 9.09 -11.17 0.43
CA VAL A 49 9.31 -12.60 0.52
C VAL A 49 8.82 -13.33 -0.75
N CYS A 50 8.19 -12.64 -1.71
CA CYS A 50 7.61 -13.23 -2.92
C CYS A 50 8.43 -12.99 -4.18
N ALA A 51 9.36 -12.03 -4.18
CA ALA A 51 10.23 -11.76 -5.31
C ALA A 51 11.39 -12.77 -5.37
N SER A 52 11.19 -13.90 -6.05
CA SER A 52 12.33 -14.53 -6.72
C SER A 52 12.92 -13.48 -7.68
N GLN A 53 14.20 -13.15 -7.53
CA GLN A 53 14.89 -12.25 -8.44
C GLN A 53 14.77 -12.83 -9.87
N GLU A 54 14.36 -11.97 -10.81
CA GLU A 54 14.21 -12.20 -12.26
C GLU A 54 12.84 -12.66 -12.81
N ASP A 55 11.70 -12.35 -12.16
CA ASP A 55 10.40 -12.42 -12.86
C ASP A 55 10.10 -11.13 -13.63
N MET A 56 10.14 -11.21 -14.96
CA MET A 56 9.78 -10.13 -15.88
C MET A 56 8.36 -9.60 -15.63
N PHE A 57 7.41 -10.45 -15.23
CA PHE A 57 6.05 -10.02 -14.91
C PHE A 57 6.00 -9.12 -13.67
N ASN A 58 6.78 -9.43 -12.63
CA ASN A 58 6.88 -8.58 -11.44
C ASN A 58 7.45 -7.20 -11.81
N LEU A 59 8.51 -7.15 -12.61
CA LEU A 59 9.10 -5.88 -13.03
C LEU A 59 8.15 -5.04 -13.89
N LEU A 60 7.42 -5.69 -14.81
CA LEU A 60 6.42 -5.02 -15.64
C LEU A 60 5.25 -4.49 -14.78
N ALA A 61 4.74 -5.30 -13.85
CA ALA A 61 3.67 -4.89 -12.94
C ALA A 61 4.08 -3.68 -12.09
N GLU A 62 5.28 -3.71 -11.49
CA GLU A 62 5.82 -2.56 -10.75
C GLU A 62 5.98 -1.32 -11.64
N THR A 63 6.37 -1.51 -12.91
CA THR A 63 6.52 -0.39 -13.87
C THR A 63 5.16 0.24 -14.21
N LEU A 64 4.12 -0.57 -14.37
CA LEU A 64 2.76 -0.09 -14.60
C LEU A 64 2.22 0.72 -13.42
N VAL A 65 2.47 0.26 -12.19
CA VAL A 65 2.14 1.01 -10.97
C VAL A 65 2.87 2.35 -10.95
N ASN A 66 4.18 2.36 -11.17
CA ASN A 66 4.96 3.61 -11.19
C ASN A 66 4.44 4.60 -12.27
N ALA A 67 3.95 4.10 -13.40
CA ALA A 67 3.36 4.93 -14.45
C ALA A 67 2.02 5.55 -14.02
N LEU A 68 1.20 4.80 -13.27
CA LEU A 68 -0.04 5.32 -12.69
C LEU A 68 0.26 6.35 -11.59
N ASP A 69 1.18 6.05 -10.68
CA ASP A 69 1.60 6.97 -9.61
C ASP A 69 2.09 8.31 -10.19
N LEU A 70 2.85 8.27 -11.29
CA LEU A 70 3.32 9.46 -12.00
C LEU A 70 2.15 10.34 -12.49
N ARG A 71 1.07 9.70 -12.96
CA ARG A 71 -0.13 10.40 -13.42
C ARG A 71 -0.94 10.96 -12.26
N GLU A 72 -1.08 10.23 -11.14
CA GLU A 72 -1.80 10.68 -9.94
C GLU A 72 -1.02 11.72 -9.10
N HIS A 73 0.23 12.04 -9.50
CA HIS A 73 1.17 12.83 -8.70
C HIS A 73 1.39 12.23 -7.30
N GLU A 74 1.22 10.91 -7.19
CA GLU A 74 1.45 10.19 -5.96
C GLU A 74 2.96 10.02 -5.76
N THR A 75 3.43 10.48 -4.61
CA THR A 75 4.87 10.45 -4.26
C THR A 75 5.21 9.30 -3.32
N GLY A 76 4.23 8.45 -3.00
CA GLY A 76 4.36 7.35 -2.06
C GLY A 76 4.32 5.99 -2.75
N LEU A 77 5.03 5.01 -2.19
CA LEU A 77 4.99 3.62 -2.65
C LEU A 77 3.74 2.89 -2.14
N HIS A 78 2.56 3.51 -2.21
CA HIS A 78 1.32 2.99 -1.61
C HIS A 78 0.98 1.58 -2.08
N SER A 79 0.79 1.41 -3.38
CA SER A 79 0.45 0.13 -4.00
C SER A 79 1.46 -0.97 -3.64
N LYS A 80 2.75 -0.63 -3.63
CA LYS A 80 3.81 -1.57 -3.22
C LYS A 80 3.78 -1.90 -1.73
N ARG A 81 3.58 -0.90 -0.86
CA ARG A 81 3.44 -1.10 0.60
C ARG A 81 2.28 -2.04 0.87
N VAL A 82 1.09 -1.72 0.36
CA VAL A 82 -0.12 -2.49 0.59
C VAL A 82 0.04 -3.92 0.07
N ALA A 83 0.65 -4.11 -1.10
CA ALA A 83 0.97 -5.45 -1.60
C ALA A 83 1.87 -6.23 -0.63
N CYS A 84 3.01 -5.66 -0.23
CA CYS A 84 3.94 -6.31 0.69
C CYS A 84 3.31 -6.61 2.06
N HIS A 85 2.53 -5.68 2.61
CA HIS A 85 1.85 -5.86 3.90
C HIS A 85 0.74 -6.92 3.80
N THR A 86 0.04 -7.00 2.66
CA THR A 86 -0.94 -8.07 2.40
C THR A 86 -0.28 -9.44 2.37
N MET A 87 0.95 -9.54 1.84
CA MET A 87 1.69 -10.80 1.83
C MET A 87 2.04 -11.32 3.24
N VAL A 88 2.19 -10.43 4.23
CA VAL A 88 2.36 -10.83 5.64
C VAL A 88 1.14 -11.61 6.11
N LEU A 89 -0.07 -11.13 5.79
CA LEU A 89 -1.30 -11.84 6.14
C LEU A 89 -1.50 -13.11 5.32
N ALA A 90 -1.28 -13.04 4.00
CA ALA A 90 -1.55 -14.14 3.07
C ALA A 90 -0.79 -15.43 3.43
N ARG A 91 0.45 -15.29 3.93
CA ARG A 91 1.29 -16.42 4.36
C ARG A 91 0.75 -17.21 5.54
N ARG A 92 -0.24 -16.68 6.26
CA ARG A 92 -0.96 -17.43 7.29
C ARG A 92 -1.99 -18.41 6.72
N PHE A 93 -2.44 -18.16 5.49
CA PHE A 93 -3.50 -18.93 4.84
C PHE A 93 -2.95 -19.91 3.81
N THR A 94 -1.81 -19.62 3.19
CA THR A 94 -1.22 -20.47 2.16
C THR A 94 0.29 -20.32 2.06
N PHE A 95 0.95 -21.41 1.68
CA PHE A 95 2.37 -21.44 1.30
C PHE A 95 2.57 -21.74 -0.19
N ASP A 96 1.49 -21.85 -0.97
CA ASP A 96 1.58 -22.07 -2.42
C ASP A 96 2.15 -20.81 -3.09
N PRO A 97 3.35 -20.89 -3.71
CA PRO A 97 3.97 -19.74 -4.34
C PRO A 97 3.14 -19.16 -5.48
N ASN A 98 2.36 -19.97 -6.20
CA ASN A 98 1.51 -19.48 -7.29
C ASN A 98 0.36 -18.63 -6.73
N VAL A 99 -0.30 -19.09 -5.67
CA VAL A 99 -1.38 -18.34 -5.02
C VAL A 99 -0.86 -17.04 -4.42
N LEU A 100 0.29 -17.11 -3.73
CA LEU A 100 0.94 -15.93 -3.16
C LEU A 100 1.31 -14.90 -4.25
N GLN A 101 1.80 -15.36 -5.40
CA GLN A 101 2.13 -14.50 -6.53
C GLN A 101 0.88 -13.82 -7.12
N GLN A 102 -0.26 -14.52 -7.21
CA GLN A 102 -1.53 -13.93 -7.65
C GLN A 102 -2.02 -12.86 -6.65
N ILE A 103 -1.91 -13.11 -5.34
CA ILE A 103 -2.26 -12.14 -4.31
C ILE A 103 -1.37 -10.90 -4.42
N TYR A 104 -0.06 -11.09 -4.58
CA TYR A 104 0.87 -9.99 -4.76
C TYR A 104 0.51 -9.14 -5.99
N TRP A 105 0.30 -9.75 -7.16
CA TRP A 105 -0.09 -9.02 -8.37
C TRP A 105 -1.44 -8.32 -8.21
N GLY A 106 -2.45 -9.00 -7.67
CA GLY A 106 -3.78 -8.43 -7.52
C GLY A 106 -3.82 -7.23 -6.58
N THR A 107 -3.02 -7.27 -5.51
CA THR A 107 -2.90 -6.15 -4.57
C THR A 107 -2.01 -5.03 -5.08
N LEU A 108 -0.92 -5.34 -5.78
CA LEU A 108 -0.04 -4.35 -6.38
C LEU A 108 -0.75 -3.54 -7.48
N LEU A 109 -1.59 -4.21 -8.28
CA LEU A 109 -2.29 -3.61 -9.42
C LEU A 109 -3.74 -3.23 -9.11
N HIS A 110 -4.17 -3.20 -7.85
CA HIS A 110 -5.57 -2.96 -7.46
C HIS A 110 -6.18 -1.73 -8.15
N ASP A 111 -5.41 -0.65 -8.24
CA ASP A 111 -5.83 0.64 -8.78
C ASP A 111 -5.56 0.83 -10.29
N ILE A 112 -5.01 -0.18 -10.99
CA ILE A 112 -4.55 0.00 -12.38
C ILE A 112 -5.65 0.49 -13.34
N GLY A 113 -6.91 0.18 -13.04
CA GLY A 113 -8.06 0.64 -13.82
C GLY A 113 -8.30 2.15 -13.78
N LYS A 114 -7.69 2.88 -12.84
CA LYS A 114 -7.71 4.35 -12.79
C LYS A 114 -7.10 4.98 -14.05
N ILE A 115 -6.28 4.24 -14.80
CA ILE A 115 -5.79 4.67 -16.12
C ILE A 115 -6.94 5.05 -17.08
N GLY A 116 -8.10 4.43 -16.92
CA GLY A 116 -9.28 4.68 -17.74
C GLY A 116 -10.29 5.69 -17.15
N ILE A 117 -9.93 6.41 -16.08
CA ILE A 117 -10.76 7.46 -15.46
C ILE A 117 -10.30 8.82 -15.97
N SER A 118 -11.21 9.75 -16.26
CA SER A 118 -10.86 11.10 -16.72
C SER A 118 -9.96 11.85 -15.74
N ASP A 119 -8.98 12.61 -16.24
CA ASP A 119 -8.10 13.47 -15.41
C ASP A 119 -8.92 14.49 -14.59
N ALA A 120 -10.03 14.99 -15.14
CA ALA A 120 -10.90 15.95 -14.46
C ALA A 120 -11.55 15.36 -13.19
N ILE A 121 -11.67 14.04 -13.12
CA ILE A 121 -12.20 13.30 -11.97
C ILE A 121 -11.05 12.82 -11.09
N LEU A 122 -10.04 12.17 -11.69
CA LEU A 122 -8.93 11.57 -10.98
C LEU A 122 -8.08 12.60 -10.21
N LEU A 123 -7.82 13.77 -10.81
CA LEU A 123 -6.96 14.81 -10.24
C LEU A 123 -7.76 15.93 -9.55
N LYS A 124 -9.05 15.71 -9.28
CA LYS A 124 -9.93 16.73 -8.70
C LYS A 124 -9.51 17.04 -7.25
N ALA A 125 -9.21 18.31 -6.96
CA ALA A 125 -8.76 18.77 -5.64
C ALA A 125 -9.88 18.90 -4.57
N GLY A 126 -11.06 18.33 -4.81
CA GLY A 126 -12.23 18.43 -3.94
C GLY A 126 -13.17 17.23 -4.10
N SER A 127 -14.29 17.24 -3.38
CA SER A 127 -15.23 16.11 -3.40
C SER A 127 -15.77 15.82 -4.81
N LEU A 128 -15.84 14.54 -5.15
CA LEU A 128 -16.55 14.08 -6.34
C LEU A 128 -18.07 14.22 -6.13
N THR A 129 -18.75 14.64 -7.19
CA THR A 129 -20.20 14.59 -7.34
C THR A 129 -20.66 13.16 -7.57
N GLU A 130 -21.96 12.88 -7.48
CA GLU A 130 -22.47 11.52 -7.68
C GLU A 130 -22.13 10.96 -9.07
N SER A 131 -22.22 11.77 -10.13
CA SER A 131 -21.86 11.33 -11.48
C SER A 131 -20.37 11.04 -11.64
N GLU A 132 -19.51 11.82 -10.97
CA GLU A 132 -18.06 11.57 -10.97
C GLU A 132 -17.73 10.32 -10.13
N TRP A 133 -18.46 10.06 -9.05
CA TRP A 133 -18.36 8.82 -8.29
C TRP A 133 -18.80 7.60 -9.11
N ILE A 134 -19.84 7.71 -9.93
CA ILE A 134 -20.26 6.64 -10.84
C ILE A 134 -19.10 6.26 -11.78
N GLU A 135 -18.41 7.24 -12.37
CA GLU A 135 -17.24 6.96 -13.20
C GLU A 135 -16.09 6.39 -12.36
N MET A 136 -15.75 6.99 -11.21
CA MET A 136 -14.66 6.51 -10.35
C MET A 136 -14.84 5.06 -9.93
N ARG A 137 -16.06 4.64 -9.59
CA ARG A 137 -16.39 3.26 -9.19
C ARG A 137 -16.25 2.23 -10.32
N THR A 138 -15.99 2.66 -11.55
CA THR A 138 -15.70 1.73 -12.67
C THR A 138 -14.25 1.25 -12.71
N HIS A 139 -13.34 1.84 -11.92
CA HIS A 139 -11.93 1.47 -11.95
C HIS A 139 -11.65 -0.01 -11.62
N PRO A 140 -12.37 -0.71 -10.72
CA PRO A 140 -12.12 -2.14 -10.48
C PRO A 140 -12.45 -2.98 -11.73
N GLU A 141 -13.56 -2.66 -12.41
CA GLU A 141 -13.96 -3.36 -13.65
C GLU A 141 -12.99 -3.06 -14.81
N LYS A 142 -12.57 -1.81 -14.96
CA LYS A 142 -11.54 -1.43 -15.96
C LYS A 142 -10.21 -2.15 -15.70
N GLY A 143 -9.78 -2.23 -14.44
CA GLY A 143 -8.57 -2.93 -14.03
C GLY A 143 -8.67 -4.44 -14.29
N TYR A 144 -9.79 -5.06 -13.93
CA TYR A 144 -10.09 -6.45 -14.25
C TYR A 144 -9.99 -6.72 -15.76
N HIS A 145 -10.64 -5.91 -16.59
CA HIS A 145 -10.64 -6.09 -18.04
C HIS A 145 -9.25 -5.93 -18.67
N LEU A 146 -8.39 -5.11 -18.08
CA LEU A 146 -7.01 -4.95 -18.53
C LEU A 146 -6.16 -6.18 -18.16
N ILE A 147 -6.21 -6.60 -16.89
CA ILE A 147 -5.32 -7.65 -16.37
C ILE A 147 -5.77 -9.06 -16.74
N SER A 148 -7.08 -9.31 -16.88
CA SER A 148 -7.61 -10.62 -17.31
C SER A 148 -7.18 -11.04 -18.72
N GLN A 149 -6.64 -10.12 -19.52
CA GLN A 149 -6.04 -10.43 -20.83
C GLN A 149 -4.69 -11.14 -20.73
N ILE A 150 -4.05 -11.11 -19.56
CA ILE A 150 -2.79 -11.79 -19.29
C ILE A 150 -3.13 -13.15 -18.66
N PRO A 151 -2.96 -14.29 -19.38
CA PRO A 151 -3.41 -15.60 -18.87
C PRO A 151 -2.78 -15.98 -17.52
N ALA A 152 -1.55 -15.52 -17.28
CA ALA A 152 -0.82 -15.73 -16.03
C ALA A 152 -1.38 -14.96 -14.82
N MET A 153 -2.32 -14.01 -15.00
CA MET A 153 -2.82 -13.12 -13.94
C MET A 153 -4.33 -13.23 -13.70
N THR A 154 -4.92 -14.39 -13.99
CA THR A 154 -6.38 -14.58 -13.93
C THR A 154 -6.94 -14.35 -12.51
N ASP A 155 -6.30 -14.88 -11.47
CA ASP A 155 -6.76 -14.70 -10.08
C ASP A 155 -6.43 -13.30 -9.54
N ALA A 156 -5.29 -12.75 -9.94
CA ALA A 156 -4.93 -11.36 -9.67
C ALA A 156 -6.00 -10.40 -10.22
N ALA A 157 -6.50 -10.63 -11.44
CA ALA A 157 -7.60 -9.85 -12.00
C ALA A 157 -8.86 -9.92 -11.13
N ASN A 158 -9.23 -11.10 -10.61
CA ASN A 158 -10.38 -11.23 -9.71
C ASN A 158 -10.20 -10.46 -8.39
N ILE A 159 -8.97 -10.39 -7.86
CA ILE A 159 -8.65 -9.57 -6.69
C ILE A 159 -8.83 -8.08 -7.03
N ILE A 160 -8.31 -7.63 -8.17
CA ILE A 160 -8.49 -6.24 -8.66
C ILE A 160 -9.97 -5.91 -8.82
N LEU A 161 -10.79 -6.83 -9.34
CA LEU A 161 -12.23 -6.59 -9.48
C LEU A 161 -12.92 -6.34 -8.13
N CYS A 162 -12.44 -7.00 -7.07
CA CYS A 162 -13.15 -7.09 -5.80
C CYS A 162 -12.52 -6.28 -4.66
N HIS A 163 -11.47 -5.49 -4.91
CA HIS A 163 -10.71 -4.83 -3.85
C HIS A 163 -11.49 -3.72 -3.11
N GLU A 164 -12.59 -3.25 -3.71
CA GLU A 164 -13.53 -2.26 -3.17
C GLU A 164 -14.85 -2.88 -2.65
N GLU A 165 -14.93 -4.21 -2.64
CA GLU A 165 -16.05 -4.91 -2.02
C GLU A 165 -16.02 -4.71 -0.50
N ARG A 166 -17.14 -4.98 0.18
CA ARG A 166 -17.21 -4.95 1.65
C ARG A 166 -17.70 -6.28 2.15
N TYR A 167 -17.18 -6.75 3.27
CA TYR A 167 -17.52 -8.09 3.77
C TYR A 167 -19.03 -8.28 3.99
N ASP A 168 -19.74 -7.21 4.38
CA ASP A 168 -21.19 -7.14 4.53
C ASP A 168 -22.01 -7.04 3.22
N GLY A 169 -21.36 -6.89 2.06
CA GLY A 169 -22.02 -6.75 0.77
C GLY A 169 -22.40 -5.32 0.36
N SER A 170 -22.03 -4.31 1.15
CA SER A 170 -22.29 -2.89 0.83
C SER A 170 -21.24 -2.24 -0.07
N GLY A 171 -20.25 -3.02 -0.54
CA GLY A 171 -19.20 -2.57 -1.46
C GLY A 171 -19.60 -2.62 -2.92
N TYR A 172 -18.61 -2.46 -3.80
CA TYR A 172 -18.78 -2.42 -5.25
C TYR A 172 -17.59 -3.13 -5.93
N PRO A 173 -17.69 -3.52 -7.21
CA PRO A 173 -18.77 -3.29 -8.18
C PRO A 173 -19.89 -4.34 -8.19
N LYS A 174 -19.69 -5.50 -7.57
CA LYS A 174 -20.63 -6.63 -7.64
C LYS A 174 -21.50 -6.79 -6.38
N GLY A 175 -21.17 -6.12 -5.27
CA GLY A 175 -21.89 -6.26 -4.01
C GLY A 175 -21.72 -7.66 -3.42
N LEU A 176 -20.51 -8.21 -3.56
CA LEU A 176 -20.18 -9.53 -3.02
C LEU A 176 -20.05 -9.42 -1.50
N SER A 177 -20.41 -10.51 -0.82
CA SER A 177 -20.32 -10.58 0.65
C SER A 177 -19.68 -11.90 1.09
N GLY A 178 -19.05 -11.85 2.27
CA GLY A 178 -18.43 -13.01 2.89
C GLY A 178 -17.33 -13.65 2.03
N GLY A 179 -17.26 -14.98 2.08
CA GLY A 179 -16.31 -15.78 1.30
C GLY A 179 -16.50 -15.76 -0.21
N ARG A 180 -17.49 -15.03 -0.75
CA ARG A 180 -17.59 -14.78 -2.21
C ARG A 180 -16.55 -13.78 -2.69
N ILE A 181 -16.01 -12.96 -1.78
CA ILE A 181 -14.90 -12.06 -2.06
C ILE A 181 -13.60 -12.88 -2.04
N PRO A 182 -12.75 -12.81 -3.09
CA PRO A 182 -11.46 -13.50 -3.12
C PRO A 182 -10.64 -13.23 -1.86
N LEU A 183 -9.96 -14.25 -1.33
CA LEU A 183 -9.16 -14.11 -0.11
C LEU A 183 -8.16 -12.94 -0.20
N GLY A 184 -7.45 -12.80 -1.32
CA GLY A 184 -6.51 -11.70 -1.52
C GLY A 184 -7.15 -10.31 -1.37
N ALA A 185 -8.37 -10.12 -1.88
CA ALA A 185 -9.12 -8.86 -1.73
C ALA A 185 -9.57 -8.63 -0.27
N ARG A 186 -10.04 -9.69 0.42
CA ARG A 186 -10.41 -9.62 1.85
C ARG A 186 -9.23 -9.19 2.73
N LEU A 187 -8.04 -9.74 2.47
CA LEU A 187 -6.81 -9.38 3.19
C LEU A 187 -6.34 -7.97 2.83
N PHE A 188 -6.37 -7.64 1.53
CA PHE A 188 -6.00 -6.32 1.01
C PHE A 188 -6.76 -5.20 1.71
N MET A 189 -8.08 -5.29 1.84
CA MET A 189 -8.89 -4.20 2.41
C MET A 189 -8.47 -3.81 3.83
N VAL A 190 -8.07 -4.79 4.66
CA VAL A 190 -7.58 -4.51 6.01
C VAL A 190 -6.27 -3.73 5.96
N ILE A 191 -5.39 -4.11 5.05
CA ILE A 191 -4.08 -3.49 4.87
C ILE A 191 -4.18 -2.13 4.19
N ASP A 192 -5.07 -1.95 3.21
CA ASP A 192 -5.31 -0.66 2.58
C ASP A 192 -5.87 0.34 3.61
N ALA A 193 -6.80 -0.09 4.47
CA ALA A 193 -7.26 0.72 5.58
C ALA A 193 -6.11 1.10 6.53
N LEU A 194 -5.24 0.16 6.87
CA LEU A 194 -4.04 0.42 7.67
C LEU A 194 -3.13 1.47 7.02
N ASP A 195 -2.77 1.30 5.74
CA ASP A 195 -1.89 2.24 5.06
C ASP A 195 -2.57 3.61 4.91
N SER A 196 -3.84 3.64 4.54
CA SER A 196 -4.62 4.86 4.39
C SER A 196 -4.65 5.66 5.70
N ILE A 197 -4.96 5.03 6.83
CA ILE A 197 -5.03 5.67 8.16
C ILE A 197 -3.64 6.13 8.63
N THR A 198 -2.59 5.36 8.36
CA THR A 198 -1.21 5.65 8.81
C THR A 198 -0.39 6.46 7.80
N SER A 199 -0.94 6.80 6.63
CA SER A 199 -0.32 7.65 5.61
C SER A 199 -0.74 9.10 5.77
N ASN A 200 0.20 10.03 5.58
CA ASN A 200 -0.16 11.42 5.33
C ASN A 200 -0.79 11.52 3.93
N ARG A 201 -1.92 12.21 3.84
CA ARG A 201 -2.56 12.58 2.58
C ARG A 201 -2.64 14.11 2.49
N PRO A 202 -2.74 14.72 1.29
CA PRO A 202 -2.77 16.18 1.13
C PRO A 202 -3.78 16.90 2.05
N TYR A 203 -4.88 16.22 2.41
CA TYR A 203 -5.97 16.76 3.23
C TYR A 203 -6.08 16.16 4.64
N ARG A 204 -5.23 15.19 5.02
CA ARG A 204 -5.33 14.49 6.30
C ARG A 204 -3.96 14.06 6.83
N LYS A 205 -3.65 14.40 8.08
CA LYS A 205 -2.48 13.86 8.79
C LYS A 205 -2.71 12.38 9.12
N SER A 206 -1.64 11.59 9.05
CA SER A 206 -1.63 10.20 9.51
C SER A 206 -2.05 10.08 10.99
N HIS A 207 -2.67 8.95 11.33
CA HIS A 207 -2.94 8.53 12.71
C HIS A 207 -1.95 7.44 13.13
N SER A 208 -1.90 7.17 14.44
CA SER A 208 -1.06 6.10 14.99
C SER A 208 -1.54 4.71 14.54
N PHE A 209 -0.62 3.73 14.59
CA PHE A 209 -0.96 2.33 14.39
C PHE A 209 -2.07 1.86 15.34
N GLU A 210 -2.01 2.25 16.63
CA GLU A 210 -3.05 1.91 17.62
C GLU A 210 -4.44 2.43 17.23
N PHE A 211 -4.51 3.64 16.65
CA PHE A 211 -5.76 4.19 16.15
C PHE A 211 -6.28 3.38 14.94
N ALA A 212 -5.40 3.05 13.99
CA ALA A 212 -5.77 2.22 12.85
C ALA A 212 -6.26 0.83 13.27
N LYS A 213 -5.57 0.18 14.21
CA LYS A 213 -5.94 -1.09 14.81
C LYS A 213 -7.33 -1.02 15.46
N ALA A 214 -7.59 -0.01 16.27
CA ALA A 214 -8.89 0.17 16.92
C ALA A 214 -10.03 0.29 15.89
N GLU A 215 -9.81 1.04 14.80
CA GLU A 215 -10.81 1.19 13.74
C GLU A 215 -11.02 -0.10 12.93
N ILE A 216 -9.94 -0.82 12.61
CA ILE A 216 -10.01 -2.12 11.93
C ILE A 216 -10.80 -3.14 12.77
N LEU A 217 -10.51 -3.22 14.07
CA LEU A 217 -11.24 -4.10 14.99
C LEU A 217 -12.72 -3.71 15.10
N ARG A 218 -13.03 -2.41 15.14
CA ARG A 218 -14.42 -1.90 15.20
C ARG A 218 -15.23 -2.30 13.97
N MET A 219 -14.59 -2.38 12.79
CA MET A 219 -15.24 -2.69 11.52
C MET A 219 -15.21 -4.18 11.15
N LYS A 220 -14.74 -5.06 12.05
CA LYS A 220 -14.74 -6.52 11.90
C LYS A 220 -16.15 -7.06 11.65
N GLY A 221 -16.32 -7.88 10.61
CA GLY A 221 -17.61 -8.48 10.22
C GLY A 221 -18.53 -7.55 9.42
N SER A 222 -18.19 -6.26 9.26
CA SER A 222 -18.92 -5.32 8.40
C SER A 222 -18.09 -4.96 7.17
N GLN A 223 -17.16 -4.02 7.30
CA GLN A 223 -16.21 -3.72 6.24
C GLN A 223 -15.25 -4.87 6.03
N PHE A 224 -14.67 -5.37 7.11
CA PHE A 224 -13.57 -6.31 7.05
C PHE A 224 -14.00 -7.71 7.39
N ASP A 225 -13.42 -8.67 6.68
CA ASP A 225 -13.54 -10.08 7.00
C ASP A 225 -12.99 -10.40 8.40
N PRO A 226 -13.76 -11.08 9.26
CA PRO A 226 -13.29 -11.57 10.55
C PRO A 226 -11.95 -12.30 10.50
N GLU A 227 -11.73 -13.19 9.52
CA GLU A 227 -10.49 -13.96 9.41
C GLU A 227 -9.30 -13.07 9.04
N ALA A 228 -9.50 -12.08 8.16
CA ALA A 228 -8.48 -11.11 7.79
C ALA A 228 -8.08 -10.22 8.99
N VAL A 229 -9.05 -9.80 9.81
CA VAL A 229 -8.79 -9.01 11.02
C VAL A 229 -8.04 -9.85 12.09
N ASP A 230 -8.37 -11.14 12.20
CA ASP A 230 -7.66 -12.04 13.11
C ASP A 230 -6.23 -12.30 12.65
N ALA A 231 -6.00 -12.44 11.33
CA ALA A 231 -4.65 -12.48 10.76
C ALA A 231 -3.87 -11.19 11.01
N PHE A 232 -4.50 -10.02 10.84
CA PHE A 232 -3.91 -8.72 11.15
C PHE A 232 -3.47 -8.63 12.61
N SER A 233 -4.33 -9.06 13.53
CA SER A 233 -4.03 -9.05 14.97
C SER A 233 -2.89 -10.01 15.34
N ALA A 234 -2.77 -11.14 14.64
CA ALA A 234 -1.69 -12.09 14.85
C ALA A 234 -0.32 -11.60 14.33
N GLU A 235 -0.31 -10.74 13.32
CA GLU A 235 0.91 -10.18 12.70
C GLU A 235 1.17 -8.73 13.13
N GLU A 236 0.52 -8.29 14.21
CA GLU A 236 0.54 -6.92 14.69
C GLU A 236 1.96 -6.36 14.83
N GLU A 237 2.87 -7.11 15.46
CA GLU A 237 4.24 -6.66 15.70
C GLU A 237 4.99 -6.41 14.39
N VAL A 238 4.81 -7.29 13.39
CA VAL A 238 5.44 -7.17 12.08
C VAL A 238 4.87 -5.97 11.34
N LEU A 239 3.55 -5.84 11.29
CA LEU A 239 2.87 -4.74 10.60
C LEU A 239 3.16 -3.39 11.26
N GLN A 240 3.22 -3.34 12.60
CA GLN A 240 3.59 -2.13 13.33
C GLN A 240 5.02 -1.72 13.00
N LYS A 241 5.97 -2.66 12.92
CA LYS A 241 7.35 -2.38 12.46
C LYS A 241 7.37 -1.86 11.02
N MET A 242 6.58 -2.43 10.12
CA MET A 242 6.50 -1.97 8.72
C MET A 242 5.90 -0.57 8.60
N VAL A 243 4.85 -0.26 9.37
CA VAL A 243 4.27 1.09 9.45
C VAL A 243 5.24 2.09 10.08
N ILE A 244 5.94 1.71 11.15
CA ILE A 244 6.96 2.55 11.78
C ILE A 244 8.14 2.78 10.84
N ALA A 245 8.54 1.80 10.04
CA ALA A 245 9.59 1.97 9.03
C ALA A 245 9.24 3.08 8.03
N LYS A 246 7.96 3.27 7.72
CA LYS A 246 7.44 4.43 7.00
C LYS A 246 7.45 5.72 7.84
N CYS A 247 7.04 5.64 9.12
CA CYS A 247 6.93 6.77 10.05
C CYS A 247 8.25 7.26 10.67
N HIS A 248 9.37 6.56 10.46
CA HIS A 248 10.69 7.17 10.56
C HIS A 248 10.90 8.21 9.46
N ASN A 249 9.83 8.80 8.92
CA ASN A 249 9.68 10.14 8.39
C ASN A 249 8.97 11.13 9.40
N HIS A 250 9.54 11.52 10.56
CA HIS A 250 9.62 12.91 11.15
C HIS A 250 10.09 12.86 12.64
N PRO A 251 11.03 13.69 13.13
CA PRO A 251 11.07 14.06 14.55
C PRO A 251 10.04 15.17 14.81
N SER A 252 9.18 14.94 15.79
CA SER A 252 8.34 15.97 16.41
C SER A 252 9.16 17.21 16.76
N LEU A 253 8.83 18.37 16.19
CA LEU A 253 9.12 19.65 16.83
C LEU A 253 7.83 20.18 17.44
N VAL A 254 7.68 19.82 18.71
CA VAL A 254 7.14 20.70 19.73
C VAL A 254 7.94 22.00 19.69
N SER A 255 7.29 23.11 19.37
CA SER A 255 7.63 24.41 19.94
C SER A 255 6.33 25.11 20.25
N SER A 256 5.92 24.95 21.51
CA SER A 256 5.10 25.91 22.21
C SER A 256 5.80 27.28 22.29
N ARG A 257 5.05 28.33 21.95
CA ARG A 257 5.33 29.78 22.03
C ARG A 257 5.97 30.40 20.79
#